data_AF-A0A430SDV7-F1
#
_entry.id   AF-A0A430SDV7-F1
#
_cell.length_a   1.000
_cell.length_b   1.000
_cell.length_c   1.000
_cell.angle_alpha   90.00
_cell.angle_beta   90.00
_cell.angle_gamma   90.00
#
_symmetry.space_group_name_H-M   'P 1'
#
loop_
_entity.id
_entity.type
_entity.pdbx_description
1 polymer ?
#
loop_
_entity_poly.entity_id
_entity_poly.type
_entity_poly.pdbx_seq_one_letter_code
_entity_poly.pdbx_strand_id
1 'polypeptide(L)'
;MKKYAWLLGLLAALFAGCGGGGVSQDPLANVTDAEGSLYGAGQEWVEQALGFFGDLLPASSQAVMRERSLTVVGDSEGVTLLADPVALSPTSIEDLADKPLFIVFRPTNKTTRPQAYIGNNTPGLQAYIGFLRKAQQDYEVEWYGARENGARRTARSPLIIKRLPVTGPNINPCLAGPLISWRKWGGIYVFDGCRQFSPERIHMSGPFPNDLPGQLIDRELRPTPIEEVLKPVYQNLKKPFEVEWPPAVLLRPEVSAIFNAYQNPRLREARQPDDLLGTPLGIVYLRTANGAKLTKADAARVIEVELAREESGYVLLGKNLRNPSETLRFPVREVAWCDGCWFPGMPTEIHLGIEDELEDPPYLFYLQINNLLLGGIAPKK
;
A
#
# COMPACT_ATOMS: atom_id res chain seq x y z
N MET A 1 37.49 -24.27 60.01
CA MET A 1 36.26 -24.15 59.19
C MET A 1 35.89 -22.67 59.07
N LYS A 2 36.38 -21.98 58.05
CA LYS A 2 36.09 -20.58 57.67
C LYS A 2 37.11 -20.27 56.57
N LYS A 3 36.73 -20.40 55.28
CA LYS A 3 37.52 -19.89 54.13
C LYS A 3 36.88 -20.12 52.74
N TYR A 4 35.55 -20.15 52.60
CA TYR A 4 34.93 -20.18 51.24
C TYR A 4 33.61 -19.39 51.12
N ALA A 5 33.35 -18.42 52.02
CA ALA A 5 32.15 -17.58 51.92
C ALA A 5 32.34 -16.31 51.08
N TRP A 6 33.59 -15.91 50.78
CA TRP A 6 33.89 -14.66 50.08
C TRP A 6 33.96 -14.80 48.54
N LEU A 7 34.09 -16.03 48.02
CA LEU A 7 34.11 -16.28 46.57
C LEU A 7 32.72 -16.44 45.95
N LEU A 8 31.70 -16.78 46.75
CA LEU A 8 30.31 -16.86 46.27
C LEU A 8 29.62 -15.47 46.22
N GLY A 9 30.09 -14.50 47.00
CA GLY A 9 29.59 -13.11 46.93
C GLY A 9 30.06 -12.33 45.70
N LEU A 10 31.25 -12.65 45.18
CA LEU A 10 31.80 -11.98 43.98
C LEU A 10 31.26 -12.55 42.66
N LEU A 11 30.79 -13.80 42.65
CA LEU A 11 30.10 -14.38 41.49
C LEU A 11 28.63 -13.91 41.41
N ALA A 12 27.98 -13.61 42.54
CA ALA A 12 26.65 -12.99 42.53
C ALA A 12 26.69 -11.50 42.07
N ALA A 13 27.80 -10.80 42.28
CA ALA A 13 27.98 -9.41 41.82
C ALA A 13 28.30 -9.30 40.31
N LEU A 14 28.68 -10.39 39.64
CA LEU A 14 28.81 -10.44 38.17
C LEU A 14 27.50 -10.81 37.45
N PHE A 15 26.48 -11.29 38.20
CA PHE A 15 25.12 -11.51 37.69
C PHE A 15 24.09 -10.50 38.21
N ALA A 16 24.48 -9.65 39.16
CA ALA A 16 23.67 -8.53 39.68
C ALA A 16 24.31 -7.19 39.29
N GLY A 17 24.53 -6.99 37.99
CA GLY A 17 24.96 -5.72 37.39
C GLY A 17 23.82 -5.10 36.59
N CYS A 18 23.28 -3.99 37.09
CA CYS A 18 22.37 -3.03 36.43
C CYS A 18 21.08 -3.60 35.79
N GLY A 19 20.09 -3.79 36.66
CA GLY A 19 18.68 -3.61 36.33
C GLY A 19 18.45 -2.18 35.81
N GLY A 20 18.63 -2.03 34.51
CA GLY A 20 18.35 -0.86 33.68
C GLY A 20 18.44 -1.25 32.20
N GLY A 21 18.32 -2.54 31.89
CA GLY A 21 18.16 -3.03 30.54
C GLY A 21 16.70 -2.86 30.15
N GLY A 22 16.31 -1.64 29.79
CA GLY A 22 15.20 -1.50 28.86
C GLY A 22 15.53 -2.43 27.70
N VAL A 23 14.74 -3.48 27.50
CA VAL A 23 14.79 -4.26 26.27
C VAL A 23 14.76 -3.20 25.18
N SER A 24 15.87 -3.02 24.46
CA SER A 24 15.91 -2.17 23.28
C SER A 24 14.94 -2.81 22.32
N GLN A 25 13.66 -2.48 22.43
CA GLN A 25 12.64 -2.90 21.50
C GLN A 25 13.16 -2.50 20.14
N ASP A 26 13.31 -3.48 19.25
CA ASP A 26 13.70 -3.21 17.88
C ASP A 26 12.75 -2.13 17.33
N PRO A 27 13.23 -0.93 16.93
CA PRO A 27 12.35 0.15 16.48
C PRO A 27 11.40 -0.26 15.35
N LEU A 28 11.76 -1.29 14.56
CA LEU A 28 10.89 -1.86 13.52
C LEU A 28 9.72 -2.71 14.06
N ALA A 29 9.79 -3.20 15.30
CA ALA A 29 8.68 -3.89 15.94
C ALA A 29 7.50 -2.95 16.15
N ASN A 30 7.78 -1.70 16.54
CA ASN A 30 6.75 -0.67 16.68
C ASN A 30 6.08 -0.37 15.33
N VAL A 31 6.84 -0.40 14.22
CA VAL A 31 6.28 -0.24 12.87
C VAL A 31 5.30 -1.37 12.56
N THR A 32 5.67 -2.60 12.90
CA THR A 32 4.81 -3.79 12.71
C THR A 32 3.51 -3.68 13.49
N ASP A 33 3.56 -3.16 14.72
CA ASP A 33 2.36 -2.95 15.53
C ASP A 33 1.51 -1.78 15.00
N ALA A 34 2.13 -0.73 14.43
CA ALA A 34 1.42 0.37 13.77
C ALA A 34 0.70 -0.08 12.48
N GLU A 35 1.33 -0.96 11.69
CA GLU A 35 0.67 -1.62 10.55
C GLU A 35 -0.57 -2.38 11.01
N GLY A 36 -0.44 -3.21 12.05
CA GLY A 36 -1.57 -3.97 12.61
C GLY A 36 -2.70 -3.08 13.12
N SER A 37 -2.36 -1.95 13.76
CA SER A 37 -3.32 -0.94 14.21
C SER A 37 -4.10 -0.31 13.05
N LEU A 38 -3.41 0.04 11.96
CA LEU A 38 -4.03 0.58 10.75
C LEU A 38 -4.92 -0.47 10.07
N TYR A 39 -4.43 -1.70 9.89
CA TYR A 39 -5.25 -2.78 9.36
C TYR A 39 -6.53 -2.99 10.18
N GLY A 40 -6.43 -3.02 11.51
CA GLY A 40 -7.57 -3.14 12.40
C GLY A 40 -8.60 -2.03 12.20
N ALA A 41 -8.16 -0.77 12.21
CA ALA A 41 -9.04 0.38 11.95
C ALA A 41 -9.69 0.32 10.55
N GLY A 42 -8.93 -0.14 9.55
CA GLY A 42 -9.43 -0.36 8.20
C GLY A 42 -10.59 -1.36 8.12
N GLN A 43 -10.51 -2.48 8.86
CA GLN A 43 -11.60 -3.45 8.92
C GLN A 43 -12.87 -2.82 9.50
N GLU A 44 -12.73 -2.04 10.56
CA GLU A 44 -13.87 -1.40 11.22
C GLU A 44 -14.51 -0.30 10.35
N TRP A 45 -13.71 0.49 9.61
CA TRP A 45 -14.25 1.43 8.63
C TRP A 45 -15.05 0.74 7.52
N VAL A 46 -14.60 -0.44 7.08
CA VAL A 46 -15.33 -1.26 6.11
C VAL A 46 -16.69 -1.69 6.66
N GLU A 47 -16.77 -2.16 7.91
CA GLU A 47 -18.05 -2.53 8.52
C GLU A 47 -18.99 -1.32 8.65
N GLN A 48 -18.48 -0.15 9.04
CA GLN A 48 -19.27 1.08 9.07
C GLN A 48 -19.80 1.44 7.69
N ALA A 49 -18.96 1.40 6.66
CA ALA A 49 -19.36 1.68 5.29
C ALA A 49 -20.43 0.70 4.80
N LEU A 50 -20.30 -0.59 5.08
CA LEU A 50 -21.29 -1.60 4.71
C LEU A 50 -22.64 -1.33 5.39
N GLY A 51 -22.64 -0.88 6.65
CA GLY A 51 -23.86 -0.40 7.32
C GLY A 51 -24.50 0.78 6.59
N PHE A 52 -23.72 1.78 6.20
CA PHE A 52 -24.23 2.93 5.45
C PHE A 52 -24.72 2.58 4.04
N PHE A 53 -24.14 1.57 3.39
CA PHE A 53 -24.54 1.09 2.06
C PHE A 53 -25.52 -0.10 2.11
N GLY A 54 -26.09 -0.41 3.28
CA GLY A 54 -26.92 -1.59 3.49
C GLY A 54 -28.14 -1.70 2.56
N ASP A 55 -28.68 -0.57 2.07
CA ASP A 55 -29.75 -0.51 1.07
C ASP A 55 -29.34 -1.00 -0.33
N LEU A 56 -28.05 -1.03 -0.64
CA LEU A 56 -27.51 -1.54 -1.91
C LEU A 56 -27.06 -3.00 -1.84
N LEU A 57 -26.82 -3.50 -0.63
CA LEU A 57 -26.21 -4.79 -0.41
C LEU A 57 -27.25 -5.92 -0.47
N PRO A 58 -26.93 -7.08 -1.09
CA PRO A 58 -27.80 -8.25 -1.02
C PRO A 58 -28.07 -8.66 0.43
N ALA A 59 -29.28 -9.09 0.77
CA ALA A 59 -29.63 -9.52 2.12
C ALA A 59 -28.71 -10.63 2.68
N SER A 60 -28.18 -11.50 1.80
CA SER A 60 -27.23 -12.57 2.17
C SER A 60 -25.83 -12.07 2.54
N SER A 61 -25.50 -10.81 2.25
CA SER A 61 -24.17 -10.24 2.46
C SER A 61 -24.00 -9.51 3.80
N GLN A 62 -25.10 -9.27 4.52
CA GLN A 62 -25.10 -8.50 5.78
C GLN A 62 -24.80 -9.35 7.03
N ALA A 63 -24.69 -10.69 6.90
CA ALA A 63 -24.75 -11.60 8.04
C ALA A 63 -23.40 -12.16 8.53
N VAL A 64 -22.26 -11.86 7.88
CA VAL A 64 -20.97 -12.49 8.24
C VAL A 64 -19.87 -11.44 8.37
N MET A 65 -19.52 -11.08 9.61
CA MET A 65 -18.25 -10.42 9.90
C MET A 65 -17.10 -11.34 9.48
N ARG A 66 -16.20 -10.84 8.63
CA ARG A 66 -15.02 -11.56 8.17
C ARG A 66 -13.83 -10.63 8.03
N GLU A 67 -12.62 -11.16 8.24
CA GLU A 67 -11.38 -10.46 7.87
C GLU A 67 -11.38 -10.26 6.34
N ARG A 68 -11.35 -9.00 5.89
CA ARG A 68 -11.31 -8.65 4.46
C ARG A 68 -9.89 -8.35 4.03
N SER A 69 -9.58 -8.65 2.77
CA SER A 69 -8.35 -8.14 2.16
C SER A 69 -8.44 -6.63 2.06
N LEU A 70 -7.41 -5.92 2.53
CA LEU A 70 -7.33 -4.47 2.51
C LEU A 70 -6.07 -4.04 1.78
N THR A 71 -6.22 -3.10 0.85
CA THR A 71 -5.09 -2.34 0.29
C THR A 71 -5.16 -0.94 0.84
N VAL A 72 -4.09 -0.51 1.50
CA VAL A 72 -3.95 0.85 2.02
C VAL A 72 -2.84 1.55 1.25
N VAL A 73 -3.18 2.68 0.63
CA VAL A 73 -2.22 3.57 -0.02
C VAL A 73 -2.26 4.91 0.69
N GLY A 74 -1.11 5.36 1.19
CA GLY A 74 -0.93 6.70 1.74
C GLY A 74 0.00 7.50 0.86
N ASP A 75 -0.38 8.73 0.53
CA ASP A 75 0.50 9.68 -0.16
C ASP A 75 0.26 11.11 0.35
N SER A 76 0.78 12.09 -0.38
CA SER A 76 0.62 13.51 -0.08
C SER A 76 -0.84 13.98 -0.08
N GLU A 77 -1.76 13.28 -0.76
CA GLU A 77 -3.20 13.56 -0.77
C GLU A 77 -3.94 12.93 0.43
N GLY A 78 -3.27 12.07 1.20
CA GLY A 78 -3.80 11.39 2.38
C GLY A 78 -3.89 9.87 2.19
N VAL A 79 -4.75 9.21 2.96
CA VAL A 79 -4.89 7.75 2.94
C VAL A 79 -6.11 7.31 2.16
N THR A 80 -5.87 6.47 1.17
CA THR A 80 -6.88 5.72 0.45
C THR A 80 -6.88 4.27 0.90
N LEU A 81 -8.05 3.73 1.20
CA LEU A 81 -8.23 2.32 1.54
C LEU A 81 -9.17 1.66 0.54
N LEU A 82 -8.82 0.46 0.11
CA LEU A 82 -9.61 -0.39 -0.75
C LEU A 82 -9.88 -1.72 -0.08
N ALA A 83 -11.12 -2.18 -0.18
CA ALA A 83 -11.56 -3.42 0.43
C ALA A 83 -12.57 -4.17 -0.43
N ASP A 84 -12.59 -5.50 -0.31
CA ASP A 84 -13.65 -6.34 -0.86
C ASP A 84 -14.93 -6.24 -0.01
N PRO A 85 -16.05 -5.73 -0.56
CA PRO A 85 -17.28 -5.49 0.19
C PRO A 85 -17.93 -6.79 0.69
N VAL A 86 -17.90 -7.88 -0.11
CA VAL A 86 -18.71 -9.08 0.15
C VAL A 86 -17.95 -10.34 -0.24
N ALA A 87 -18.14 -11.42 0.53
CA ALA A 87 -17.66 -12.74 0.14
C ALA A 87 -18.42 -13.25 -1.08
N LEU A 88 -17.88 -12.94 -2.26
CA LEU A 88 -18.41 -13.48 -3.49
C LEU A 88 -17.57 -14.71 -3.87
N SER A 89 -18.24 -15.80 -4.19
CA SER A 89 -17.67 -16.99 -4.83
C SER A 89 -18.19 -17.13 -6.27
N PRO A 90 -17.97 -16.12 -7.12
CA PRO A 90 -18.38 -16.16 -8.53
C PRO A 90 -17.65 -17.28 -9.27
N THR A 91 -18.31 -17.89 -10.26
CA THR A 91 -17.66 -18.83 -11.18
C THR A 91 -17.38 -18.19 -12.54
N SER A 92 -17.88 -16.98 -12.77
CA SER A 92 -17.71 -16.16 -13.97
C SER A 92 -17.83 -14.67 -13.66
N ILE A 93 -17.47 -13.79 -14.60
CA ILE A 93 -17.69 -12.34 -14.45
C ILE A 93 -19.17 -11.99 -14.54
N GLU A 94 -19.96 -12.79 -15.25
CA GLU A 94 -21.40 -12.63 -15.35
C GLU A 94 -22.08 -12.77 -13.98
N ASP A 95 -21.54 -13.59 -13.07
CA ASP A 95 -22.02 -13.70 -11.68
C ASP A 95 -21.76 -12.45 -10.84
N LEU A 96 -20.83 -11.60 -11.28
CA LEU A 96 -20.51 -10.34 -10.64
C LEU A 96 -21.37 -9.19 -11.13
N ALA A 97 -22.16 -9.37 -12.20
CA ALA A 97 -23.09 -8.36 -12.66
C ALA A 97 -24.03 -7.95 -11.52
N ASP A 98 -24.13 -6.64 -11.32
CA ASP A 98 -24.94 -6.01 -10.27
C ASP A 98 -24.51 -6.39 -8.83
N LYS A 99 -23.27 -6.86 -8.65
CA LYS A 99 -22.66 -7.12 -7.34
C LYS A 99 -21.65 -6.03 -6.96
N PRO A 100 -21.47 -5.77 -5.66
CA PRO A 100 -20.46 -4.83 -5.20
C PRO A 100 -19.07 -5.44 -5.44
N LEU A 101 -18.17 -4.66 -6.03
CA LEU A 101 -16.80 -5.07 -6.35
C LEU A 101 -15.79 -4.59 -5.33
N PHE A 102 -15.92 -3.35 -4.87
CA PHE A 102 -14.97 -2.70 -3.97
C PHE A 102 -15.64 -1.61 -3.14
N ILE A 103 -15.05 -1.37 -1.98
CA ILE A 103 -15.27 -0.15 -1.19
C ILE A 103 -13.97 0.65 -1.23
N VAL A 104 -14.08 1.93 -1.55
CA VAL A 104 -12.96 2.87 -1.56
C VAL A 104 -13.22 3.92 -0.48
N PHE A 105 -12.20 4.22 0.31
CA PHE A 105 -12.22 5.31 1.29
C PHE A 105 -11.24 6.37 0.86
N ARG A 106 -11.66 7.64 0.84
CA ARG A 106 -10.78 8.79 0.53
C ARG A 106 -10.89 9.86 1.62
N PRO A 107 -9.88 10.70 1.81
CA PRO A 107 -9.96 11.82 2.74
C PRO A 107 -10.94 12.90 2.22
N THR A 108 -11.72 13.49 3.14
CA THR A 108 -12.71 14.56 2.89
C THR A 108 -12.10 15.84 2.37
N ASN A 109 -10.87 16.15 2.75
CA ASN A 109 -10.18 17.36 2.33
C ASN A 109 -8.97 16.99 1.47
N LYS A 110 -9.00 17.41 0.20
CA LYS A 110 -7.80 17.55 -0.65
C LYS A 110 -7.03 18.79 -0.18
N THR A 111 -6.49 18.80 1.04
CA THR A 111 -5.71 19.97 1.50
C THR A 111 -4.44 20.12 0.69
N THR A 112 -4.12 21.36 0.32
CA THR A 112 -2.92 21.80 -0.43
C THR A 112 -1.60 21.66 0.34
N ARG A 113 -1.57 20.88 1.43
CA ARG A 113 -0.36 20.56 2.20
C ARG A 113 -0.32 19.06 2.43
N PRO A 114 0.84 18.39 2.26
CA PRO A 114 1.02 16.98 2.57
C PRO A 114 0.64 16.75 4.03
N GLN A 115 -0.56 16.23 4.20
CA GLN A 115 -1.17 15.94 5.47
C GLN A 115 -1.34 14.43 5.43
N ALA A 116 -0.22 13.70 5.55
CA ALA A 116 -0.32 12.28 5.73
C ALA A 116 -0.87 12.03 7.13
N TYR A 117 -2.15 11.70 7.18
CA TYR A 117 -2.83 11.42 8.42
C TYR A 117 -3.44 10.05 8.36
N ILE A 118 -3.07 9.28 9.37
CA ILE A 118 -4.07 8.68 10.23
C ILE A 118 -3.58 8.85 11.67
N GLY A 119 -4.24 9.74 12.42
CA GLY A 119 -3.84 10.17 13.76
C GLY A 119 -4.79 11.22 14.33
N ASN A 120 -4.35 12.03 15.30
CA ASN A 120 -5.23 12.95 16.05
C ASN A 120 -5.94 14.05 15.24
N ASN A 121 -5.53 14.31 13.99
CA ASN A 121 -6.10 15.36 13.13
C ASN A 121 -6.51 14.86 11.72
N THR A 122 -6.84 13.57 11.56
CA THR A 122 -7.26 13.01 10.26
C THR A 122 -8.45 13.79 9.68
N PRO A 123 -8.39 14.27 8.41
CA PRO A 123 -9.59 14.67 7.69
C PRO A 123 -10.61 13.53 7.77
N GLY A 124 -11.91 13.82 7.85
CA GLY A 124 -12.92 12.75 7.83
C GLY A 124 -12.71 11.84 6.61
N LEU A 125 -13.04 10.55 6.71
CA LEU A 125 -13.02 9.64 5.56
C LEU A 125 -14.39 9.65 4.87
N GLN A 126 -14.36 9.56 3.54
CA GLN A 126 -15.50 9.38 2.67
C GLN A 126 -15.42 8.00 2.03
N ALA A 127 -16.46 7.20 2.21
CA ALA A 127 -16.61 5.90 1.60
C ALA A 127 -17.43 5.96 0.32
N TYR A 128 -17.09 5.04 -0.58
CA TYR A 128 -17.68 4.82 -1.88
C TYR A 128 -17.80 3.32 -2.10
N ILE A 129 -18.88 2.87 -2.74
CA ILE A 129 -19.03 1.47 -3.14
C ILE A 129 -19.24 1.40 -4.65
N GLY A 130 -18.48 0.54 -5.32
CA GLY A 130 -18.60 0.32 -6.77
C GLY A 130 -19.29 -1.00 -7.08
N PHE A 131 -20.17 -0.98 -8.07
CA PHE A 131 -20.88 -2.15 -8.58
C PHE A 131 -20.50 -2.40 -10.03
N LEU A 132 -20.29 -3.67 -10.39
CA LEU A 132 -20.14 -4.04 -11.79
C LEU A 132 -21.49 -3.90 -12.50
N ARG A 133 -21.52 -3.17 -13.61
CA ARG A 133 -22.70 -3.04 -14.47
C ARG A 133 -22.35 -3.51 -15.88
N LYS A 134 -23.34 -4.10 -16.55
CA LYS A 134 -23.23 -4.43 -17.97
C LYS A 134 -23.48 -3.15 -18.78
N ALA A 135 -22.52 -2.77 -19.60
CA ALA A 135 -22.65 -1.70 -20.58
C ALA A 135 -23.10 -2.27 -21.95
N GLN A 136 -23.37 -1.40 -22.92
CA GLN A 136 -23.83 -1.84 -24.25
C GLN A 136 -22.81 -2.72 -25.00
N GLN A 137 -21.51 -2.54 -24.73
CA GLN A 137 -20.43 -3.24 -25.43
C GLN A 137 -19.55 -4.11 -24.51
N ASP A 138 -19.47 -3.79 -23.21
CA ASP A 138 -18.63 -4.53 -22.26
C ASP A 138 -19.17 -4.31 -20.82
N TYR A 139 -18.32 -3.92 -19.88
CA TYR A 139 -18.71 -3.59 -18.51
C TYR A 139 -18.31 -2.17 -18.11
N GLU A 140 -19.01 -1.64 -17.12
CA GLU A 140 -18.68 -0.40 -16.44
C GLU A 140 -18.80 -0.57 -14.94
N VAL A 141 -18.25 0.37 -14.17
CA VAL A 141 -18.48 0.44 -12.73
C VAL A 141 -19.41 1.59 -12.45
N GLU A 142 -20.51 1.29 -11.76
CA GLU A 142 -21.38 2.30 -11.17
C GLU A 142 -20.99 2.51 -9.71
N TRP A 143 -20.50 3.70 -9.42
CA TRP A 143 -20.07 4.13 -8.10
C TRP A 143 -21.22 4.79 -7.36
N TYR A 144 -21.34 4.50 -6.07
CA TYR A 144 -22.30 5.10 -5.17
C TYR A 144 -21.59 5.82 -4.03
N GLY A 145 -21.96 7.09 -3.83
CA GLY A 145 -21.43 7.94 -2.77
C GLY A 145 -22.50 8.33 -1.75
N ALA A 146 -22.41 9.59 -1.29
CA ALA A 146 -23.33 10.19 -0.33
C ALA A 146 -24.78 10.22 -0.85
N ARG A 147 -25.70 10.38 0.09
CA ARG A 147 -27.10 10.71 -0.22
C ARG A 147 -27.28 12.23 -0.31
N GLU A 148 -28.04 12.66 -1.29
CA GLU A 148 -28.53 14.03 -1.45
C GLU A 148 -30.04 13.96 -1.68
N ASN A 149 -30.83 14.68 -0.87
CA ASN A 149 -32.29 14.68 -0.94
C ASN A 149 -32.92 13.26 -0.92
N GLY A 150 -32.33 12.35 -0.14
CA GLY A 150 -32.81 10.96 0.01
C GLY A 150 -32.35 9.98 -1.07
N ALA A 151 -31.82 10.45 -2.20
CA ALA A 151 -31.28 9.62 -3.27
C ALA A 151 -29.75 9.51 -3.20
N ARG A 152 -29.18 8.38 -3.64
CA ARG A 152 -27.72 8.23 -3.72
C ARG A 152 -27.16 8.97 -4.93
N ARG A 153 -26.07 9.68 -4.72
CA ARG A 153 -25.24 10.20 -5.82
C ARG A 153 -24.51 9.05 -6.47
N THR A 154 -24.50 9.05 -7.79
CA THR A 154 -23.84 8.03 -8.59
C THR A 154 -22.92 8.63 -9.64
N ALA A 155 -21.91 7.87 -10.04
CA ALA A 155 -21.04 8.16 -11.17
C ALA A 155 -20.69 6.84 -11.87
N ARG A 156 -20.31 6.91 -13.15
CA ARG A 156 -19.94 5.73 -13.93
C ARG A 156 -18.53 5.86 -14.48
N SER A 157 -17.82 4.75 -14.47
CA SER A 157 -16.46 4.66 -14.96
C SER A 157 -16.33 3.50 -15.93
N PRO A 158 -15.68 3.69 -17.09
CA PRO A 158 -15.42 2.58 -18.00
C PRO A 158 -14.55 1.53 -17.30
N LEU A 159 -14.80 0.26 -17.59
CA LEU A 159 -14.00 -0.84 -17.07
C LEU A 159 -13.28 -1.53 -18.22
N ILE A 160 -11.97 -1.76 -18.06
CA ILE A 160 -11.15 -2.56 -18.96
C ILE A 160 -11.03 -3.95 -18.34
N ILE A 161 -11.36 -4.97 -19.12
CA ILE A 161 -11.27 -6.37 -18.71
C ILE A 161 -10.27 -7.10 -19.60
N LYS A 162 -9.24 -7.69 -18.99
CA LYS A 162 -8.35 -8.65 -19.67
C LYS A 162 -8.68 -10.05 -19.19
N ARG A 163 -8.85 -10.98 -20.13
CA ARG A 163 -9.12 -12.40 -19.85
C ARG A 163 -7.94 -13.24 -20.32
N LEU A 164 -7.46 -14.14 -19.48
CA LEU A 164 -6.46 -15.14 -19.85
C LEU A 164 -6.95 -16.55 -19.50
N PRO A 165 -6.77 -17.55 -20.38
CA PRO A 165 -7.09 -18.93 -20.03
C PRO A 165 -6.23 -19.43 -18.86
N VAL A 166 -6.80 -20.32 -18.06
CA VAL A 166 -6.04 -21.08 -17.04
C VAL A 166 -5.33 -22.22 -17.75
N THR A 167 -4.01 -22.12 -17.93
CA THR A 167 -3.18 -23.18 -18.52
C THR A 167 -2.03 -23.56 -17.58
N GLY A 168 -1.91 -24.85 -17.24
CA GLY A 168 -0.77 -25.39 -16.47
C GLY A 168 -0.94 -25.38 -14.94
N PRO A 169 0.05 -25.90 -14.19
CA PRO A 169 -0.03 -26.05 -12.73
C PRO A 169 -0.13 -24.69 -12.02
N ASN A 170 -0.98 -24.63 -10.98
CA ASN A 170 -1.36 -23.47 -10.16
C ASN A 170 -0.18 -22.64 -9.62
N ILE A 171 0.44 -21.80 -10.45
CA ILE A 171 1.20 -20.63 -9.99
C ILE A 171 0.28 -19.44 -10.24
N ASN A 172 -0.76 -19.30 -9.41
CA ASN A 172 -1.76 -18.26 -9.63
C ASN A 172 -1.66 -17.16 -8.55
N PRO A 173 -1.21 -15.95 -8.93
CA PRO A 173 -1.23 -14.74 -8.09
C PRO A 173 -2.56 -14.49 -7.39
N CYS A 174 -3.66 -14.89 -8.04
CA CYS A 174 -5.02 -14.53 -7.68
C CYS A 174 -5.66 -15.51 -6.67
N LEU A 175 -4.86 -16.41 -6.07
CA LEU A 175 -5.32 -17.41 -5.09
C LEU A 175 -5.63 -16.83 -3.70
N ALA A 176 -5.16 -15.62 -3.37
CA ALA A 176 -5.35 -15.01 -2.06
C ALA A 176 -6.71 -14.29 -1.88
N GLY A 177 -7.60 -14.32 -2.89
CA GLY A 177 -8.84 -13.54 -2.93
C GLY A 177 -8.74 -12.37 -3.91
N PRO A 178 -9.76 -11.50 -4.01
CA PRO A 178 -9.64 -10.28 -4.81
C PRO A 178 -8.51 -9.43 -4.24
N LEU A 179 -7.41 -9.38 -4.98
CA LEU A 179 -6.36 -8.41 -4.77
C LEU A 179 -6.80 -7.14 -5.50
N ILE A 180 -6.83 -6.03 -4.76
CA ILE A 180 -7.25 -4.74 -5.30
C ILE A 180 -6.02 -3.85 -5.26
N SER A 181 -5.46 -3.65 -6.42
CA SER A 181 -4.37 -2.73 -6.69
C SER A 181 -4.89 -1.31 -6.88
N TRP A 182 -4.05 -0.35 -6.51
CA TRP A 182 -4.36 1.07 -6.59
C TRP A 182 -3.12 1.80 -7.05
N ARG A 183 -3.28 2.57 -8.13
CA ARG A 183 -2.22 3.43 -8.65
C ARG A 183 -2.78 4.79 -9.04
N LYS A 184 -1.99 5.82 -8.85
CA LYS A 184 -2.22 7.16 -9.38
C LYS A 184 -1.46 7.29 -10.70
N TRP A 185 -2.18 7.47 -11.81
CA TRP A 185 -1.61 7.80 -13.11
C TRP A 185 -1.96 9.25 -13.42
N GLY A 186 -0.99 10.16 -13.25
CA GLY A 186 -1.25 11.60 -13.31
C GLY A 186 -2.23 12.03 -12.21
N GLY A 187 -3.35 12.69 -12.59
CA GLY A 187 -4.41 13.10 -11.66
C GLY A 187 -5.55 12.09 -11.47
N ILE A 188 -5.40 10.87 -11.99
CA ILE A 188 -6.46 9.84 -12.01
C ILE A 188 -6.03 8.66 -11.15
N TYR A 189 -6.91 8.27 -10.24
CA TYR A 189 -6.77 7.04 -9.49
C TYR A 189 -7.36 5.88 -10.28
N VAL A 190 -6.60 4.80 -10.42
CA VAL A 190 -7.00 3.60 -11.13
C VAL A 190 -7.08 2.48 -10.12
N PHE A 191 -8.26 1.87 -10.00
CA PHE A 191 -8.36 0.57 -9.36
C PHE A 191 -7.94 -0.48 -10.37
N ASP A 192 -7.34 -1.53 -9.84
CA ASP A 192 -6.81 -2.66 -10.57
C ASP A 192 -7.07 -3.89 -9.71
N GLY A 193 -7.30 -5.06 -10.30
CA GLY A 193 -7.43 -6.27 -9.51
C GLY A 193 -7.56 -7.53 -10.33
N CYS A 194 -7.01 -8.62 -9.79
CA CYS A 194 -7.13 -9.94 -10.38
C CYS A 194 -8.17 -10.80 -9.65
N ARG A 195 -8.93 -11.58 -10.42
CA ARG A 195 -9.71 -12.73 -9.92
C ARG A 195 -9.52 -13.96 -10.81
N GLN A 196 -9.51 -15.13 -10.19
CA GLN A 196 -9.57 -16.40 -10.91
C GLN A 196 -11.01 -16.91 -10.98
N PHE A 197 -11.46 -17.19 -12.19
CA PHE A 197 -12.59 -18.06 -12.49
C PHE A 197 -12.05 -19.35 -13.13
N SER A 198 -12.79 -20.45 -13.07
CA SER A 198 -12.42 -21.64 -13.85
C SER A 198 -13.32 -21.68 -15.08
N PRO A 199 -12.80 -21.58 -16.32
CA PRO A 199 -11.40 -21.74 -16.74
C PRO A 199 -10.62 -20.43 -17.06
N GLU A 200 -11.03 -19.26 -16.58
CA GLU A 200 -10.45 -17.95 -16.95
C GLU A 200 -9.88 -17.15 -15.77
N ARG A 201 -8.71 -16.54 -15.92
CA ARG A 201 -8.26 -15.45 -15.04
C ARG A 201 -8.69 -14.12 -15.63
N ILE A 202 -9.19 -13.24 -14.78
CA ILE A 202 -9.68 -11.92 -15.18
C ILE A 202 -8.96 -10.84 -14.40
N HIS A 203 -8.48 -9.85 -15.14
CA HIS A 203 -7.96 -8.60 -14.62
C HIS A 203 -8.92 -7.47 -14.96
N MET A 204 -9.25 -6.64 -13.97
CA MET A 204 -10.20 -5.54 -14.09
C MET A 204 -9.50 -4.25 -13.71
N SER A 205 -9.57 -3.23 -14.56
CA SER A 205 -9.03 -1.91 -14.24
C SER A 205 -9.92 -0.78 -14.75
N GLY A 206 -9.96 0.33 -14.01
CA GLY A 206 -10.76 1.49 -14.39
C GLY A 206 -10.49 2.71 -13.51
N PRO A 207 -10.89 3.92 -13.97
CA PRO A 207 -10.69 5.14 -13.20
C PRO A 207 -11.70 5.26 -12.06
N PHE A 208 -11.31 5.92 -10.98
CA PHE A 208 -12.20 6.37 -9.91
C PHE A 208 -12.78 7.76 -10.23
N PRO A 209 -14.08 8.03 -9.99
CA PRO A 209 -14.68 9.33 -10.24
C PRO A 209 -14.18 10.40 -9.26
N ASN A 210 -13.62 11.49 -9.78
CA ASN A 210 -12.97 12.53 -8.98
C ASN A 210 -13.93 13.54 -8.33
N ASP A 211 -15.19 13.57 -8.77
CA ASP A 211 -16.23 14.56 -8.45
C ASP A 211 -17.45 13.97 -7.73
N LEU A 212 -17.44 12.67 -7.42
CA LEU A 212 -18.49 12.03 -6.64
C LEU A 212 -18.31 12.37 -5.15
N PRO A 213 -19.29 13.01 -4.47
CA PRO A 213 -19.24 13.17 -3.02
C PRO A 213 -19.45 11.83 -2.32
N GLY A 214 -18.56 11.46 -1.40
CA GLY A 214 -18.63 10.18 -0.70
C GLY A 214 -19.37 10.23 0.63
N GLN A 215 -19.79 9.06 1.10
CA GLN A 215 -20.49 8.88 2.37
C GLN A 215 -19.52 9.07 3.53
N LEU A 216 -19.80 10.02 4.43
CA LEU A 216 -18.94 10.24 5.60
C LEU A 216 -18.97 9.02 6.53
N ILE A 217 -17.79 8.64 7.01
CA ILE A 217 -17.57 7.58 8.01
C ILE A 217 -17.31 8.21 9.38
N ASP A 218 -17.84 7.59 10.44
CA ASP A 218 -17.73 8.11 11.80
C ASP A 218 -16.28 8.05 12.32
N ARG A 219 -15.88 9.13 13.00
CA ARG A 219 -14.47 9.52 13.22
C ARG A 219 -13.82 8.93 14.47
N GLU A 220 -14.35 7.85 15.03
CA GLU A 220 -13.89 7.39 16.35
C GLU A 220 -12.54 6.66 16.31
N LEU A 221 -12.11 6.18 15.14
CA LEU A 221 -10.90 5.37 15.01
C LEU A 221 -9.65 6.20 14.70
N ARG A 222 -8.64 6.05 15.55
CA ARG A 222 -7.34 6.71 15.47
C ARG A 222 -6.23 5.67 15.53
N PRO A 223 -5.93 4.98 14.42
CA PRO A 223 -4.80 4.06 14.40
C PRO A 223 -3.48 4.80 14.61
N THR A 224 -2.47 4.06 15.04
CA THR A 224 -1.12 4.57 15.27
C THR A 224 -0.54 5.12 13.96
N PRO A 225 -0.06 6.38 13.91
CA PRO A 225 0.54 6.94 12.71
C PRO A 225 1.86 6.23 12.39
N ILE A 226 1.87 5.42 11.33
CA ILE A 226 3.05 4.66 10.88
C ILE A 226 4.29 5.56 10.72
N GLU A 227 4.09 6.78 10.22
CA GLU A 227 5.16 7.76 10.01
C GLU A 227 5.86 8.21 11.29
N GLU A 228 5.10 8.43 12.36
CA GLU A 228 5.65 8.84 13.66
C GLU A 228 6.52 7.73 14.24
N VAL A 229 6.18 6.49 13.94
CA VAL A 229 6.93 5.31 14.36
C VAL A 229 8.15 5.05 13.47
N LEU A 230 8.09 5.33 12.16
CA LEU A 230 9.23 5.23 11.25
C LEU A 230 10.26 6.35 11.42
N LYS A 231 9.85 7.57 11.76
CA LYS A 231 10.76 8.72 11.98
C LYS A 231 11.99 8.38 12.82
N PRO A 232 11.87 7.83 14.05
CA PRO A 232 13.03 7.50 14.87
C PRO A 232 13.89 6.37 14.27
N VAL A 233 13.30 5.45 13.49
CA VAL A 233 14.08 4.44 12.76
C VAL A 233 15.03 5.12 11.80
N TYR A 234 14.53 6.04 10.97
CA TYR A 234 15.30 6.66 9.88
C TYR A 234 16.28 7.73 10.36
N GLN A 235 15.99 8.39 11.48
CA GLN A 235 16.92 9.34 12.11
C GLN A 235 18.22 8.68 12.57
N ASN A 236 18.17 7.40 12.95
CA ASN A 236 19.33 6.67 13.47
C ASN A 236 20.12 5.90 12.39
N LEU A 237 19.73 5.98 11.12
CA LEU A 237 20.43 5.32 10.02
C LEU A 237 21.57 6.18 9.48
N LYS A 238 22.69 5.53 9.13
CA LYS A 238 23.74 6.16 8.31
C LYS A 238 23.24 6.22 6.87
N LYS A 239 22.89 7.42 6.42
CA LYS A 239 22.33 7.70 5.09
C LYS A 239 22.99 8.93 4.45
N PRO A 240 23.10 9.00 3.12
CA PRO A 240 23.78 10.10 2.41
C PRO A 240 22.99 11.42 2.46
N PHE A 241 21.67 11.36 2.60
CA PHE A 241 20.79 12.53 2.65
C PHE A 241 19.70 12.34 3.71
N GLU A 242 19.15 13.44 4.20
CA GLU A 242 17.89 13.39 4.94
C GLU A 242 16.72 13.02 4.03
N VAL A 243 15.67 12.46 4.62
CA VAL A 243 14.49 12.01 3.89
C VAL A 243 13.38 13.05 3.90
N GLU A 244 12.53 13.04 2.88
CA GLU A 244 11.32 13.84 2.81
C GLU A 244 10.18 13.19 3.62
N TRP A 245 9.36 14.05 4.20
CA TRP A 245 8.14 13.68 4.93
C TRP A 245 6.96 14.44 4.33
N PRO A 246 5.79 13.81 4.18
CA PRO A 246 5.49 12.42 4.54
C PRO A 246 5.98 11.36 3.52
N PRO A 247 6.16 10.08 3.91
CA PRO A 247 6.37 8.96 2.99
C PRO A 247 5.15 8.68 2.12
N ALA A 248 5.39 7.92 1.04
CA ALA A 248 4.35 7.11 0.42
C ALA A 248 4.27 5.75 1.11
N VAL A 249 3.06 5.30 1.40
CA VAL A 249 2.73 4.07 2.14
C VAL A 249 1.93 3.14 1.23
N LEU A 250 2.27 1.87 1.22
CA LEU A 250 1.52 0.80 0.58
C LEU A 250 1.47 -0.41 1.51
N LEU A 251 0.28 -0.78 1.98
CA LEU A 251 0.06 -1.95 2.80
C LEU A 251 -0.96 -2.86 2.12
N ARG A 252 -0.59 -4.12 1.93
CA ARG A 252 -1.45 -5.25 1.55
C ARG A 252 -1.19 -6.47 2.45
N PRO A 253 -2.11 -7.45 2.51
CA PRO A 253 -1.96 -8.60 3.40
C PRO A 253 -0.59 -9.28 3.26
N GLU A 254 -0.04 -9.36 2.06
CA GLU A 254 1.21 -10.02 1.71
C GLU A 254 2.44 -9.09 1.64
N VAL A 255 2.26 -7.77 1.71
CA VAL A 255 3.36 -6.81 1.55
C VAL A 255 3.12 -5.50 2.28
N SER A 256 4.16 -5.00 2.96
CA SER A 256 4.21 -3.65 3.53
C SER A 256 5.41 -2.95 2.94
N ALA A 257 5.17 -1.87 2.21
CA ALA A 257 6.18 -1.05 1.58
C ALA A 257 5.93 0.42 1.91
N ILE A 258 6.93 1.09 2.47
CA ILE A 258 6.86 2.52 2.81
C ILE A 258 8.10 3.17 2.25
N PHE A 259 7.92 4.13 1.35
CA PHE A 259 9.02 4.80 0.67
C PHE A 259 9.11 6.27 1.07
N ASN A 260 10.31 6.69 1.46
CA ASN A 260 10.66 8.09 1.64
C ASN A 260 11.75 8.47 0.65
N ALA A 261 11.50 9.49 -0.17
CA ALA A 261 12.51 10.05 -1.06
C ALA A 261 13.58 10.80 -0.26
N TYR A 262 14.79 10.87 -0.79
CA TYR A 262 15.84 11.71 -0.23
C TYR A 262 15.64 13.19 -0.58
N GLN A 263 16.06 14.09 0.30
CA GLN A 263 16.28 15.51 0.03
C GLN A 263 17.56 15.72 -0.77
N ASN A 264 17.67 15.02 -1.90
CA ASN A 264 18.83 15.05 -2.77
C ASN A 264 18.60 16.09 -3.88
N PRO A 265 19.44 17.15 -3.99
CA PRO A 265 19.27 18.18 -5.02
C PRO A 265 19.16 17.62 -6.44
N ARG A 266 19.88 16.53 -6.75
CA ARG A 266 19.82 15.89 -8.07
C ARG A 266 18.42 15.38 -8.43
N LEU A 267 17.60 14.97 -7.45
CA LEU A 267 16.22 14.53 -7.69
C LEU A 267 15.30 15.68 -8.13
N ARG A 268 15.66 16.92 -7.80
CA ARG A 268 14.90 18.13 -8.17
C ARG A 268 15.41 18.76 -9.45
N GLU A 269 16.70 18.60 -9.74
CA GLU A 269 17.37 19.21 -10.89
C GLU A 269 17.37 18.33 -12.15
N ALA A 270 17.20 17.01 -11.99
CA ALA A 270 17.14 16.06 -13.10
C ALA A 270 16.02 16.44 -14.08
N ARG A 271 16.26 16.16 -15.37
CA ARG A 271 15.32 16.41 -16.47
C ARG A 271 14.96 15.17 -17.26
N GLN A 272 15.59 14.05 -16.94
CA GLN A 272 15.37 12.75 -17.56
C GLN A 272 15.85 11.64 -16.62
N PRO A 273 15.43 10.39 -16.82
CA PRO A 273 15.81 9.28 -15.94
C PRO A 273 17.31 9.03 -15.89
N ASP A 274 18.01 9.18 -17.03
CA ASP A 274 19.45 8.95 -17.14
C ASP A 274 20.27 9.89 -16.23
N ASP A 275 19.74 11.08 -15.88
CA ASP A 275 20.41 12.03 -14.97
C ASP A 275 20.49 11.50 -13.52
N LEU A 276 19.67 10.50 -13.19
CA LEU A 276 19.52 9.91 -11.86
C LEU A 276 20.23 8.54 -11.72
N LEU A 277 20.92 8.07 -12.75
CA LEU A 277 21.69 6.83 -12.66
C LEU A 277 22.78 6.91 -11.58
N GLY A 278 22.87 5.85 -10.77
CA GLY A 278 23.77 5.75 -9.62
C GLY A 278 23.48 6.77 -8.50
N THR A 279 22.30 7.40 -8.54
CA THR A 279 21.90 8.38 -7.53
C THR A 279 20.98 7.71 -6.52
N PRO A 280 21.27 7.81 -5.20
CA PRO A 280 20.34 7.35 -4.18
C PRO A 280 19.02 8.12 -4.27
N LEU A 281 17.92 7.39 -4.46
CA LEU A 281 16.58 7.95 -4.63
C LEU A 281 15.86 8.12 -3.29
N GLY A 282 16.06 7.20 -2.37
CA GLY A 282 15.37 7.20 -1.08
C GLY A 282 15.56 5.91 -0.29
N ILE A 283 14.76 5.76 0.75
CA ILE A 283 14.73 4.59 1.64
C ILE A 283 13.35 3.94 1.56
N VAL A 284 13.34 2.61 1.40
CA VAL A 284 12.15 1.75 1.48
C VAL A 284 12.21 0.95 2.78
N TYR A 285 11.19 1.06 3.62
CA TYR A 285 10.87 -0.01 4.57
C TYR A 285 10.07 -1.08 3.81
N LEU A 286 10.52 -2.34 3.87
CA LEU A 286 9.91 -3.44 3.12
C LEU A 286 9.73 -4.67 4.01
N ARG A 287 8.52 -5.21 3.99
CA ARG A 287 8.19 -6.56 4.45
C ARG A 287 7.41 -7.28 3.37
N THR A 288 7.80 -8.52 3.10
CA THR A 288 7.16 -9.40 2.12
C THR A 288 6.83 -10.72 2.80
N ALA A 289 5.60 -11.19 2.65
CA ALA A 289 5.16 -12.44 3.24
C ALA A 289 5.79 -13.64 2.52
N ASN A 290 6.16 -14.67 3.28
CA ASN A 290 6.52 -15.99 2.73
C ASN A 290 5.29 -16.88 2.42
N GLY A 291 4.07 -16.34 2.57
CA GLY A 291 2.81 -17.04 2.36
C GLY A 291 1.68 -16.08 2.00
N ALA A 292 0.44 -16.43 2.32
CA ALA A 292 -0.74 -15.63 1.94
C ALA A 292 -0.86 -14.29 2.68
N LYS A 293 -0.24 -14.14 3.85
CA LYS A 293 -0.23 -12.88 4.61
C LYS A 293 1.03 -12.71 5.47
N LEU A 294 1.35 -11.46 5.75
CA LEU A 294 2.42 -11.02 6.63
C LEU A 294 2.17 -11.49 8.06
N THR A 295 3.24 -11.94 8.68
CA THR A 295 3.31 -12.41 10.05
C THR A 295 4.43 -11.67 10.77
N LYS A 296 4.41 -11.63 12.11
CA LYS A 296 5.50 -11.02 12.90
C LYS A 296 6.88 -11.66 12.65
N ALA A 297 6.95 -12.83 12.03
CA ALA A 297 8.19 -13.50 11.66
C ALA A 297 8.80 -12.99 10.34
N ASP A 298 8.01 -12.35 9.47
CA ASP A 298 8.49 -11.84 8.19
C ASP A 298 9.43 -10.64 8.39
N ALA A 299 10.63 -10.75 7.82
CA ALA A 299 11.73 -9.82 8.05
C ALA A 299 11.41 -8.40 7.59
N ALA A 300 11.60 -7.43 8.48
CA ALA A 300 11.54 -6.01 8.19
C ALA A 300 12.90 -5.52 7.68
N ARG A 301 12.94 -5.09 6.42
CA ARG A 301 14.14 -4.54 5.78
C ARG A 301 14.02 -3.03 5.68
N VAL A 302 15.14 -2.33 5.82
CA VAL A 302 15.23 -0.90 5.50
C VAL A 302 16.29 -0.76 4.42
N ILE A 303 15.85 -0.43 3.21
CA ILE A 303 16.62 -0.57 1.98
C ILE A 303 16.81 0.81 1.37
N GLU A 304 18.05 1.25 1.21
CA GLU A 304 18.35 2.38 0.34
C GLU A 304 18.26 1.91 -1.11
N VAL A 305 17.57 2.67 -1.96
CA VAL A 305 17.40 2.34 -3.38
C VAL A 305 18.06 3.36 -4.28
N GLU A 306 18.74 2.89 -5.32
CA GLU A 306 19.32 3.70 -6.40
C GLU A 306 18.88 3.15 -7.77
N LEU A 307 18.70 4.05 -8.74
CA LEU A 307 18.43 3.65 -10.12
C LEU A 307 19.74 3.32 -10.82
N ALA A 308 19.80 2.18 -11.50
CA ALA A 308 20.92 1.79 -12.34
C ALA A 308 20.45 1.32 -13.70
N ARG A 309 21.37 1.34 -14.66
CA ARG A 309 21.17 0.85 -16.02
C ARG A 309 22.10 -0.34 -16.25
N GLU A 310 21.51 -1.45 -16.68
CA GLU A 310 22.18 -2.69 -17.05
C GLU A 310 21.93 -2.97 -18.55
N GLU A 311 22.62 -3.98 -19.10
CA GLU A 311 22.43 -4.39 -20.49
C GLU A 311 20.96 -4.79 -20.79
N SER A 312 20.29 -5.38 -19.81
CA SER A 312 18.90 -5.86 -19.89
C SER A 312 17.84 -4.77 -19.69
N GLY A 313 18.24 -3.54 -19.33
CA GLY A 313 17.32 -2.43 -19.04
C GLY A 313 17.63 -1.74 -17.71
N TYR A 314 16.61 -1.13 -17.11
CA TYR A 314 16.74 -0.43 -15.84
C TYR A 314 16.49 -1.37 -14.65
N VAL A 315 17.20 -1.11 -13.56
CA VAL A 315 17.02 -1.80 -12.28
C VAL A 315 17.05 -0.82 -11.11
N LEU A 316 16.35 -1.16 -10.04
CA LEU A 316 16.60 -0.58 -8.72
C LEU A 316 17.57 -1.48 -7.95
N LEU A 317 18.73 -0.93 -7.60
CA LEU A 317 19.67 -1.58 -6.70
C LEU A 317 19.31 -1.18 -5.28
N GLY A 318 19.06 -2.17 -4.44
CA GLY A 318 18.72 -2.01 -3.03
C GLY A 318 19.88 -2.39 -2.13
N LYS A 319 20.22 -1.56 -1.16
CA LYS A 319 21.18 -1.90 -0.09
C LYS A 319 20.49 -1.88 1.26
N ASN A 320 20.49 -3.02 1.97
CA ASN A 320 19.91 -3.04 3.31
C ASN A 320 20.80 -2.23 4.27
N LEU A 321 20.26 -1.13 4.80
CA LEU A 321 20.99 -0.20 5.67
C LEU A 321 21.27 -0.79 7.07
N ARG A 322 20.53 -1.82 7.49
CA ARG A 322 20.77 -2.54 8.75
C ARG A 322 21.65 -3.77 8.57
N ASN A 323 21.74 -4.30 7.35
CA ASN A 323 22.62 -5.41 6.98
C ASN A 323 23.30 -5.14 5.63
N PRO A 324 24.36 -4.31 5.59
CA PRO A 324 24.92 -3.80 4.32
C PRO A 324 25.52 -4.84 3.38
N SER A 325 25.71 -6.08 3.81
CA SER A 325 26.11 -7.21 2.95
C SER A 325 24.94 -7.75 2.12
N GLU A 326 23.69 -7.47 2.51
CA GLU A 326 22.50 -7.82 1.76
C GLU A 326 22.20 -6.74 0.72
N THR A 327 22.44 -7.08 -0.54
CA THR A 327 22.02 -6.28 -1.69
C THR A 327 20.86 -6.94 -2.42
N LEU A 328 19.87 -6.15 -2.77
CA LEU A 328 18.69 -6.54 -3.52
C LEU A 328 18.74 -5.91 -4.91
N ARG A 329 18.12 -6.55 -5.88
CA ARG A 329 18.01 -6.05 -7.26
C ARG A 329 16.57 -6.24 -7.68
N PHE A 330 15.95 -5.17 -8.17
CA PHE A 330 14.56 -5.17 -8.62
C PHE A 330 14.55 -4.73 -10.08
N PRO A 331 14.25 -5.64 -11.02
CA PRO A 331 14.03 -5.28 -12.42
C PRO A 331 12.90 -4.26 -12.55
N VAL A 332 13.08 -3.27 -13.42
CA VAL A 332 12.08 -2.23 -13.70
C VAL A 332 11.68 -2.34 -15.17
N ARG A 333 10.39 -2.63 -15.43
CA ARG A 333 9.89 -2.80 -16.81
C ARG A 333 9.71 -1.48 -17.53
N GLU A 334 9.29 -0.44 -16.82
CA GLU A 334 8.98 0.86 -17.39
C GLU A 334 9.72 1.95 -16.62
N VAL A 335 10.49 2.75 -17.35
CA VAL A 335 11.09 3.96 -16.83
C VAL A 335 10.66 5.11 -17.73
N ALA A 336 9.91 6.04 -17.15
CA ALA A 336 9.37 7.18 -17.86
C ALA A 336 9.67 8.48 -17.11
N TRP A 337 9.50 9.58 -17.83
CA TRP A 337 9.65 10.92 -17.31
C TRP A 337 8.37 11.71 -17.59
N CYS A 338 7.68 12.15 -16.53
CA CYS A 338 6.45 12.90 -16.69
C CYS A 338 6.67 14.40 -16.59
N ASP A 339 6.99 15.02 -17.72
CA ASP A 339 7.03 16.47 -17.84
C ASP A 339 5.62 17.05 -17.76
N GLY A 340 5.36 17.85 -16.72
CA GLY A 340 4.05 18.49 -16.52
C GLY A 340 3.03 17.68 -15.73
N CYS A 341 3.43 16.53 -15.15
CA CYS A 341 2.64 15.96 -14.05
C CYS A 341 2.57 16.93 -12.86
N TRP A 342 3.53 17.85 -12.72
CA TRP A 342 3.70 18.69 -11.53
C TRP A 342 4.07 20.14 -11.87
N PHE A 343 3.73 21.05 -10.95
CA PHE A 343 4.06 22.48 -11.05
C PHE A 343 5.30 22.83 -10.21
N PRO A 344 6.14 23.78 -10.66
CA PRO A 344 7.29 24.25 -9.89
C PRO A 344 6.89 24.76 -8.48
N GLY A 345 7.55 24.27 -7.44
CA GLY A 345 7.40 24.74 -6.04
C GLY A 345 6.57 23.84 -5.12
N MET A 346 6.05 22.70 -5.59
CA MET A 346 5.44 21.68 -4.72
C MET A 346 6.54 20.83 -4.03
N PRO A 347 6.30 20.33 -2.79
CA PRO A 347 7.17 19.29 -2.20
C PRO A 347 7.22 18.08 -3.13
N THR A 348 8.25 17.22 -2.99
CA THR A 348 8.35 16.03 -3.84
C THR A 348 7.08 15.21 -3.69
N GLU A 349 6.25 15.15 -4.73
CA GLU A 349 5.13 14.20 -4.73
C GLU A 349 5.71 12.82 -4.98
N ILE A 350 5.52 11.99 -3.96
CA ILE A 350 5.91 10.59 -3.96
C ILE A 350 4.62 9.80 -4.00
N HIS A 351 4.52 8.86 -4.93
CA HIS A 351 3.43 7.91 -4.96
C HIS A 351 3.97 6.50 -5.05
N LEU A 352 3.43 5.62 -4.21
CA LEU A 352 3.73 4.21 -4.21
C LEU A 352 2.43 3.47 -4.53
N GLY A 353 2.45 2.75 -5.63
CA GLY A 353 1.34 1.95 -6.10
C GLY A 353 1.73 0.49 -6.27
N ILE A 354 0.74 -0.33 -6.55
CA ILE A 354 0.90 -1.74 -6.89
C ILE A 354 -0.06 -2.06 -8.03
N GLU A 355 0.32 -3.00 -8.88
CA GLU A 355 -0.45 -3.51 -10.01
C GLU A 355 -0.48 -5.04 -9.90
N ASP A 356 -1.67 -5.65 -9.99
CA ASP A 356 -1.80 -7.10 -9.94
C ASP A 356 -1.60 -7.68 -11.34
N GLU A 357 -0.82 -8.75 -11.42
CA GLU A 357 -0.50 -9.42 -12.67
C GLU A 357 -1.23 -10.75 -12.77
N LEU A 358 -1.57 -11.14 -13.99
CA LEU A 358 -2.17 -12.45 -14.25
C LEU A 358 -1.12 -13.57 -14.27
N GLU A 359 0.17 -13.22 -14.35
CA GLU A 359 1.32 -14.11 -14.45
C GLU A 359 2.34 -13.83 -13.33
N ASP A 360 3.46 -14.57 -13.28
CA ASP A 360 4.54 -14.33 -12.31
C ASP A 360 5.45 -13.17 -12.78
N PRO A 361 5.89 -12.25 -11.90
CA PRO A 361 5.53 -12.09 -10.49
C PRO A 361 4.07 -11.64 -10.30
N PRO A 362 3.42 -12.01 -9.17
CA PRO A 362 1.99 -11.83 -8.96
C PRO A 362 1.50 -10.39 -8.90
N TYR A 363 2.43 -9.48 -8.62
CA TYR A 363 2.19 -8.06 -8.62
C TYR A 363 3.49 -7.34 -8.94
N LEU A 364 3.36 -6.08 -9.33
CA LEU A 364 4.47 -5.18 -9.58
C LEU A 364 4.27 -3.90 -8.80
N PHE A 365 5.33 -3.36 -8.22
CA PHE A 365 5.25 -2.02 -7.64
C PHE A 365 5.36 -0.96 -8.73
N TYR A 366 4.73 0.16 -8.43
CA TYR A 366 4.88 1.41 -9.14
C TYR A 366 5.41 2.45 -8.16
N LEU A 367 6.46 3.16 -8.55
CA LEU A 367 7.04 4.22 -7.75
C LEU A 367 7.16 5.48 -8.61
N GLN A 368 6.55 6.56 -8.13
CA GLN A 368 6.73 7.89 -8.68
C GLN A 368 7.46 8.77 -7.67
N ILE A 369 8.52 9.43 -8.13
CA ILE A 369 9.28 10.42 -7.36
C ILE A 369 9.45 11.64 -8.23
N ASN A 370 8.77 12.75 -7.92
CA ASN A 370 8.72 13.91 -8.81
C ASN A 370 8.28 13.47 -10.22
N ASN A 371 9.10 13.80 -11.22
CA ASN A 371 8.87 13.47 -12.63
C ASN A 371 9.34 12.04 -12.99
N LEU A 372 10.14 11.39 -12.14
CA LEU A 372 10.59 10.02 -12.40
C LEU A 372 9.46 9.04 -12.13
N LEU A 373 9.15 8.24 -13.14
CA LEU A 373 8.18 7.17 -13.09
C LEU A 373 8.87 5.82 -13.26
N LEU A 374 8.70 4.94 -12.29
CA LEU A 374 9.21 3.58 -12.29
C LEU A 374 8.02 2.62 -12.19
N GLY A 375 7.65 2.03 -13.32
CA GLY A 375 6.56 1.06 -13.44
C GLY A 375 7.09 -0.37 -13.55
N GLY A 376 6.26 -1.32 -13.11
CA GLY A 376 6.56 -2.73 -13.28
C GLY A 376 7.75 -3.23 -12.46
N ILE A 377 7.94 -2.72 -11.25
CA ILE A 377 9.05 -3.10 -10.36
C ILE A 377 8.73 -4.48 -9.76
N ALA A 378 9.47 -5.50 -10.19
CA ALA A 378 9.23 -6.87 -9.74
C ALA A 378 9.78 -7.12 -8.32
N PRO A 379 8.96 -7.60 -7.36
CA PRO A 379 9.47 -8.04 -6.07
C PRO A 379 10.42 -9.24 -6.27
N LYS A 380 11.57 -9.20 -5.62
CA LYS A 380 12.45 -10.37 -5.56
C LYS A 380 11.87 -11.34 -4.51
N LYS A 381 11.57 -12.58 -4.93
CA LYS A 381 11.19 -13.68 -4.04
C LYS A 381 12.31 -14.05 -3.08
#